data_AF-A0A9W7ZK14-F1
#
_entry.id   AF-A0A9W7ZK14-F1
#
_cell.length_a   1.000
_cell.length_b   1.000
_cell.length_c   1.000
_cell.angle_alpha   90.00
_cell.angle_beta   90.00
_cell.angle_gamma   90.00
#
_symmetry.space_group_name_H-M   'P 1'
#
loop_
_entity.id
_entity.type
_entity.pdbx_description
1 polymer ?
#
loop_
_entity_poly.entity_id
_entity_poly.type
_entity_poly.pdbx_seq_one_letter_code
_entity_poly.pdbx_strand_id
1 'polypeptide(L)'
;MSNNDNKEPLEESGVLVDTSSPPMSEKNDKPQEPLKKLRGNHILALALHRMFKGPAPTLDHIVRFLSSGSGHDKFWMTTQYFTKIVVWICAKRGLRSASERVRMLSGLVADYRIMIRLVGLAPMTQFIRYCEQTQAPTRTLQWLDRIMNLSMVCYYPLEHIYWLGAHRIIPLSEKLVDDAGYWSCRFWAIWIALQFVHLGEEYRVIKSRRQKIHTRGKVDAAQMQQELDAVDADTKSWWIQLLINTCYFPLTMHWSIRGSTFPEVAVGCFGTVAALAQAYNVWHATA
;
A
#
# COMPACT_ATOMS: atom_id res chain seq x y z
N MET A 1 -52.43 16.15 -33.54
CA MET A 1 -53.63 16.54 -32.77
C MET A 1 -54.60 15.38 -32.81
N SER A 2 -54.89 14.82 -31.62
CA SER A 2 -56.02 13.94 -31.21
C SER A 2 -56.23 12.59 -31.93
N ASN A 3 -56.10 11.42 -31.28
CA ASN A 3 -57.03 10.74 -30.32
C ASN A 3 -58.48 10.63 -30.88
N ASN A 4 -59.23 9.53 -30.81
CA ASN A 4 -59.24 8.39 -29.88
C ASN A 4 -60.23 7.29 -30.35
N ASP A 5 -60.09 6.10 -29.76
CA ASP A 5 -61.14 5.20 -29.22
C ASP A 5 -62.12 4.37 -30.07
N ASN A 6 -61.94 3.05 -29.89
CA ASN A 6 -62.91 2.02 -29.46
C ASN A 6 -64.19 1.75 -30.26
N LYS A 7 -64.39 0.47 -30.62
CA LYS A 7 -65.34 -0.45 -29.94
C LYS A 7 -65.42 -1.82 -30.65
N GLU A 8 -65.16 -2.88 -29.89
CA GLU A 8 -65.74 -4.24 -30.04
C GLU A 8 -67.26 -4.20 -29.68
N PRO A 9 -68.14 -5.21 -29.93
CA PRO A 9 -67.96 -6.58 -29.38
C PRO A 9 -68.81 -7.78 -29.98
N LEU A 10 -68.69 -8.97 -29.31
CA LEU A 10 -69.63 -10.15 -29.20
C LEU A 10 -69.90 -11.03 -30.45
N GLU A 11 -70.17 -12.35 -30.43
CA GLU A 11 -70.20 -13.49 -29.48
C GLU A 11 -70.45 -14.79 -30.31
N GLU A 12 -70.07 -15.96 -29.78
CA GLU A 12 -70.71 -17.33 -29.87
C GLU A 12 -71.11 -17.96 -31.25
N SER A 13 -71.10 -19.27 -31.53
CA SER A 13 -70.94 -20.56 -30.84
C SER A 13 -71.02 -21.72 -31.88
N GLY A 14 -70.61 -22.96 -31.51
CA GLY A 14 -71.10 -24.24 -32.12
C GLY A 14 -70.28 -24.86 -33.27
N VAL A 15 -69.43 -25.90 -33.13
CA VAL A 15 -69.65 -27.35 -32.83
C VAL A 15 -69.88 -28.24 -34.09
N LEU A 16 -68.86 -29.06 -34.44
CA LEU A 16 -68.86 -30.49 -34.91
C LEU A 16 -67.96 -30.87 -36.12
N VAL A 17 -67.06 -31.82 -35.83
CA VAL A 17 -66.72 -33.06 -36.57
C VAL A 17 -65.82 -32.98 -37.83
N ASP A 18 -64.54 -33.27 -37.56
CA ASP A 18 -63.63 -34.23 -38.19
C ASP A 18 -64.02 -34.85 -39.56
N THR A 19 -63.17 -34.66 -40.58
CA THR A 19 -62.34 -35.73 -41.17
C THR A 19 -61.54 -35.23 -42.38
N SER A 20 -60.29 -35.72 -42.46
CA SER A 20 -59.35 -35.70 -43.60
C SER A 20 -58.34 -34.53 -43.72
N SER A 21 -57.21 -34.72 -43.01
CA SER A 21 -55.81 -34.41 -43.38
C SER A 21 -55.44 -33.10 -44.12
N PRO A 22 -54.69 -32.18 -43.47
CA PRO A 22 -53.91 -31.15 -44.15
C PRO A 22 -52.38 -31.44 -44.17
N PRO A 23 -51.61 -30.76 -45.05
CA PRO A 23 -50.26 -31.15 -45.43
C PRO A 23 -49.18 -30.64 -44.47
N MET A 24 -48.04 -31.35 -44.50
CA MET A 24 -46.68 -31.00 -44.04
C MET A 24 -46.52 -29.80 -43.09
N SER A 25 -46.17 -30.09 -41.83
CA SER A 25 -45.69 -29.10 -40.87
C SER A 25 -44.37 -28.47 -41.33
N GLU A 26 -44.39 -27.15 -41.43
CA GLU A 26 -43.26 -26.24 -41.42
C GLU A 26 -42.26 -26.61 -40.31
N LYS A 27 -41.03 -26.98 -40.69
CA LYS A 27 -39.92 -27.16 -39.74
C LYS A 27 -39.49 -25.78 -39.24
N ASN A 28 -39.84 -25.50 -38.00
CA ASN A 28 -39.40 -24.34 -37.25
C ASN A 28 -37.90 -24.50 -36.92
N ASP A 29 -37.01 -24.07 -37.81
CA ASP A 29 -35.56 -24.00 -37.57
C ASP A 29 -35.24 -22.86 -36.60
N LYS A 30 -35.33 -23.15 -35.30
CA LYS A 30 -34.62 -22.34 -34.28
C LYS A 30 -33.15 -22.78 -34.28
N PRO A 31 -32.18 -21.85 -34.38
CA PRO A 31 -30.78 -22.21 -34.28
C PRO A 31 -30.53 -22.79 -32.88
N GLN A 32 -30.22 -24.09 -32.81
CA GLN A 32 -29.69 -24.72 -31.61
C GLN A 32 -28.30 -24.12 -31.36
N GLU A 33 -28.19 -23.19 -30.42
CA GLU A 33 -26.90 -22.82 -29.86
C GLU A 33 -26.18 -24.11 -29.40
N PRO A 34 -24.88 -24.28 -29.69
CA PRO A 34 -24.20 -25.53 -29.42
C PRO A 34 -24.15 -25.80 -27.92
N LEU A 35 -24.93 -26.80 -27.47
CA LEU A 35 -25.02 -27.34 -26.10
C LEU A 35 -23.64 -27.55 -25.42
N LYS A 36 -22.57 -27.77 -26.19
CA LYS A 36 -21.18 -27.84 -25.68
C LYS A 36 -20.67 -26.53 -25.08
N LYS A 37 -21.03 -25.38 -25.65
CA LYS A 37 -20.61 -24.04 -25.18
C LYS A 37 -21.32 -23.67 -23.88
N LEU A 38 -22.61 -24.02 -23.78
CA LEU A 38 -23.42 -23.86 -22.55
C LEU A 38 -22.88 -24.73 -21.40
N ARG A 39 -22.49 -25.97 -21.69
CA ARG A 39 -21.93 -26.91 -20.70
C ARG A 39 -20.54 -26.49 -20.21
N GLY A 40 -19.69 -25.96 -21.08
CA GLY A 40 -18.39 -25.38 -20.73
C GLY A 40 -18.51 -24.16 -19.83
N ASN A 41 -19.46 -23.27 -20.12
CA ASN A 41 -19.76 -22.10 -19.29
C ASN A 41 -20.32 -22.50 -17.92
N HIS A 42 -21.13 -23.56 -17.84
CA HIS A 42 -21.63 -24.08 -16.57
C HIS A 42 -20.55 -24.75 -15.72
N ILE A 43 -19.61 -25.48 -16.32
CA ILE A 43 -18.48 -26.08 -15.58
C ILE A 43 -17.56 -24.99 -15.05
N LEU A 44 -17.25 -23.98 -15.86
CA LEU A 44 -16.48 -22.81 -15.42
C LEU A 44 -17.23 -22.05 -14.33
N ALA A 45 -18.54 -21.82 -14.47
CA ALA A 45 -19.35 -21.16 -13.47
C ALA A 45 -19.44 -21.96 -12.16
N LEU A 46 -19.52 -23.30 -12.22
CA LEU A 46 -19.48 -24.17 -11.03
C LEU A 46 -18.10 -24.20 -10.38
N ALA A 47 -17.02 -24.19 -11.17
CA ALA A 47 -15.65 -24.12 -10.68
C ALA A 47 -15.39 -22.77 -10.00
N LEU A 48 -15.77 -21.66 -10.63
CA LEU A 48 -15.72 -20.32 -10.05
C LEU A 48 -16.61 -20.23 -8.80
N HIS A 49 -17.84 -20.75 -8.85
CA HIS A 49 -18.73 -20.77 -7.68
C HIS A 49 -18.12 -21.56 -6.53
N ARG A 50 -17.49 -22.72 -6.77
CA ARG A 50 -16.78 -23.47 -5.73
C ARG A 50 -15.54 -22.74 -5.21
N MET A 51 -14.80 -22.05 -6.08
CA MET A 51 -13.64 -21.23 -5.69
C MET A 51 -14.04 -20.01 -4.84
N PHE A 52 -15.19 -19.38 -5.12
CA PHE A 52 -15.64 -18.17 -4.42
C PHE A 52 -16.57 -18.43 -3.22
N LYS A 53 -16.99 -19.68 -2.97
CA LYS A 53 -17.94 -20.02 -1.88
C LYS A 53 -17.27 -20.41 -0.57
N GLY A 54 -15.98 -20.78 -0.60
CA GLY A 54 -15.23 -21.11 0.61
C GLY A 54 -14.68 -19.86 1.31
N PRO A 55 -14.58 -19.85 2.66
CA PRO A 55 -13.85 -18.80 3.36
C PRO A 55 -12.40 -18.80 2.86
N ALA A 56 -11.91 -17.66 2.38
CA ALA A 56 -10.57 -17.51 1.83
C ALA A 56 -9.76 -16.53 2.71
N PRO A 57 -9.46 -16.89 3.98
CA PRO A 57 -8.92 -15.96 4.96
C PRO A 57 -7.61 -15.31 4.51
N THR A 58 -6.77 -16.06 3.78
CA THR A 58 -5.53 -15.52 3.19
C THR A 58 -5.82 -14.51 2.09
N LEU A 59 -6.78 -14.78 1.21
CA LEU A 59 -7.17 -13.86 0.14
C LEU A 59 -7.78 -12.59 0.74
N ASP A 60 -8.67 -12.74 1.73
CA ASP A 60 -9.30 -11.62 2.44
C ASP A 60 -8.25 -10.75 3.12
N HIS A 61 -7.22 -11.35 3.72
CA HIS A 61 -6.11 -10.61 4.31
C HIS A 61 -5.26 -9.89 3.24
N ILE A 62 -4.93 -10.55 2.13
CA ILE A 62 -4.22 -9.91 1.01
C ILE A 62 -5.01 -8.72 0.48
N VAL A 63 -6.32 -8.87 0.30
CA VAL A 63 -7.19 -7.79 -0.16
C VAL A 63 -7.20 -6.65 0.85
N ARG A 64 -7.40 -6.92 2.15
CA ARG A 64 -7.33 -5.88 3.20
C ARG A 64 -5.99 -5.14 3.20
N PHE A 65 -4.88 -5.86 3.07
CA PHE A 65 -3.54 -5.27 2.98
C PHE A 65 -3.42 -4.38 1.74
N LEU A 66 -3.71 -4.89 0.54
CA LEU A 66 -3.54 -4.17 -0.73
C LEU A 66 -4.54 -3.02 -0.92
N SER A 67 -5.73 -3.12 -0.33
CA SER A 67 -6.74 -2.07 -0.34
C SER A 67 -6.51 -1.00 0.73
N SER A 68 -5.67 -1.26 1.74
CA SER A 68 -5.25 -0.23 2.67
C SER A 68 -4.26 0.72 1.99
N GLY A 69 -4.38 2.04 2.23
CA GLY A 69 -3.44 3.02 1.65
C GLY A 69 -1.98 2.74 2.03
N SER A 70 -1.74 2.27 3.25
CA SER A 70 -0.40 1.91 3.71
C SER A 70 0.13 0.63 3.06
N GLY A 71 -0.67 -0.43 2.97
CA GLY A 71 -0.24 -1.70 2.37
C GLY A 71 -0.02 -1.56 0.87
N HIS A 72 -0.87 -0.77 0.19
CA HIS A 72 -0.67 -0.38 -1.20
C HIS A 72 0.68 0.31 -1.43
N ASP A 73 1.03 1.31 -0.61
CA ASP A 73 2.36 1.95 -0.70
C ASP A 73 3.49 0.94 -0.44
N LYS A 74 3.39 0.06 0.58
CA LYS A 74 4.48 -0.89 0.88
C LYS A 74 4.66 -1.96 -0.19
N PHE A 75 3.59 -2.38 -0.86
CA PHE A 75 3.66 -3.24 -2.03
C PHE A 75 4.46 -2.58 -3.16
N TRP A 76 4.11 -1.35 -3.51
CA TRP A 76 4.81 -0.60 -4.55
C TRP A 76 6.23 -0.20 -4.14
N MET A 77 6.45 0.12 -2.87
CA MET A 77 7.77 0.39 -2.33
C MET A 77 8.70 -0.81 -2.49
N THR A 78 8.21 -2.00 -2.15
CA THR A 78 8.96 -3.26 -2.31
C THR A 78 9.28 -3.49 -3.78
N THR A 79 8.29 -3.32 -4.66
CA THR A 79 8.47 -3.44 -6.12
C THR A 79 9.52 -2.46 -6.64
N GLN A 80 9.46 -1.18 -6.26
CA GLN A 80 10.41 -0.14 -6.69
C GLN A 80 11.85 -0.48 -6.34
N TYR A 81 12.12 -0.85 -5.08
CA TYR A 81 13.49 -1.07 -4.64
C TYR A 81 14.01 -2.44 -5.07
N PHE A 82 13.17 -3.47 -5.06
CA PHE A 82 13.57 -4.80 -5.50
C PHE A 82 13.94 -4.81 -6.99
N THR A 83 13.19 -4.06 -7.81
CA THR A 83 13.50 -3.94 -9.24
C THR A 83 14.88 -3.33 -9.51
N LYS A 84 15.42 -2.45 -8.65
CA LYS A 84 16.80 -1.95 -8.78
C LYS A 84 17.85 -3.08 -8.63
N ILE A 85 17.59 -4.05 -7.75
CA ILE A 85 18.44 -5.24 -7.61
C ILE A 85 18.34 -6.10 -8.88
N VAL A 86 17.12 -6.30 -9.40
CA VAL A 86 16.89 -7.05 -10.65
C VAL A 86 17.58 -6.39 -11.84
N VAL A 87 17.54 -5.06 -11.97
CA VAL A 87 18.27 -4.29 -12.99
C VAL A 87 19.76 -4.61 -12.94
N TRP A 88 20.37 -4.58 -11.74
CA TRP A 88 21.78 -4.90 -11.57
C TRP A 88 22.11 -6.35 -11.96
N ILE A 89 21.27 -7.31 -11.57
CA ILE A 89 21.42 -8.73 -11.95
C ILE A 89 21.33 -8.90 -13.47
N CYS A 90 20.32 -8.30 -14.11
CA CYS A 90 20.13 -8.36 -15.56
C CYS A 90 21.33 -7.74 -16.31
N ALA A 91 21.81 -6.58 -15.85
CA ALA A 91 22.98 -5.92 -16.43
C ALA A 91 24.24 -6.77 -16.31
N LYS A 92 24.49 -7.38 -15.13
CA LYS A 92 25.62 -8.31 -14.92
C LYS A 92 25.56 -9.55 -15.81
N ARG A 93 24.36 -10.02 -16.16
CA ARG A 93 24.14 -11.16 -17.06
C ARG A 93 24.11 -10.78 -18.55
N GLY A 94 24.35 -9.51 -18.90
CA GLY A 94 24.31 -9.04 -20.29
C GLY A 94 22.90 -8.87 -20.88
N LEU A 95 21.84 -9.00 -20.07
CA LEU A 95 20.44 -8.88 -20.50
C LEU A 95 20.00 -7.41 -20.60
N ARG A 96 20.58 -6.66 -21.55
CA ARG A 96 20.39 -5.20 -21.68
C ARG A 96 18.92 -4.79 -21.84
N SER A 97 18.17 -5.43 -22.74
CA SER A 97 16.75 -5.06 -22.97
C SER A 97 15.89 -5.31 -21.72
N ALA A 98 16.10 -6.42 -21.01
CA ALA A 98 15.36 -6.70 -19.78
C ALA A 98 15.72 -5.71 -18.67
N SER A 99 17.00 -5.38 -18.51
CA SER A 99 17.49 -4.36 -17.59
C SER A 99 16.78 -3.03 -17.81
N GLU A 100 16.69 -2.55 -19.05
CA GLU A 100 16.02 -1.28 -19.35
C GLU A 100 14.52 -1.31 -19.09
N ARG A 101 13.82 -2.40 -19.47
CA ARG A 101 12.38 -2.53 -19.18
C ARG A 101 12.08 -2.52 -17.68
N VAL A 102 12.90 -3.19 -16.88
CA VAL A 102 12.75 -3.21 -15.42
C VAL A 102 13.10 -1.85 -14.82
N ARG A 103 14.11 -1.14 -15.37
CA ARG A 103 14.43 0.23 -14.96
C ARG A 103 13.28 1.19 -15.19
N MET A 104 12.60 1.10 -16.35
CA MET A 104 11.41 1.90 -16.65
C MET A 104 10.30 1.64 -15.64
N LEU A 105 10.01 0.37 -15.31
CA LEU A 105 9.04 0.02 -14.27
C LEU A 105 9.43 0.63 -12.91
N SER A 106 10.69 0.51 -12.50
CA SER A 106 11.18 1.11 -11.25
C SER A 106 10.95 2.63 -11.21
N GLY A 107 11.19 3.33 -12.32
CA GLY A 107 10.94 4.76 -12.46
C GLY A 107 9.46 5.14 -12.35
N LEU A 108 8.58 4.43 -13.05
CA LEU A 108 7.12 4.67 -12.98
C LEU A 108 6.57 4.45 -11.58
N VAL A 109 7.01 3.40 -10.90
CA VAL A 109 6.58 3.11 -9.52
C VAL A 109 7.13 4.17 -8.56
N ALA A 110 8.39 4.60 -8.73
CA ALA A 110 8.97 5.66 -7.90
C ALA A 110 8.18 6.97 -8.03
N ASP A 111 7.82 7.34 -9.26
CA ASP A 111 7.03 8.54 -9.54
C ASP A 111 5.62 8.46 -8.94
N TYR A 112 4.90 7.36 -9.20
CA TYR A 112 3.59 7.09 -8.61
C TYR A 112 3.62 7.21 -7.08
N ARG A 113 4.68 6.72 -6.44
CA ARG A 113 4.83 6.80 -4.99
C ARG A 113 5.03 8.22 -4.47
N ILE A 114 5.65 9.12 -5.23
CA ILE A 114 5.71 10.54 -4.86
C ILE A 114 4.32 11.16 -5.03
N MET A 115 3.63 10.85 -6.13
CA MET A 115 2.27 11.34 -6.40
C MET A 115 1.29 11.00 -5.26
N ILE A 116 1.26 9.75 -4.78
CA ILE A 116 0.37 9.38 -3.66
C ILE A 116 0.78 10.03 -2.33
N ARG A 117 2.03 10.48 -2.17
CA ARG A 117 2.47 11.22 -0.98
C ARG A 117 2.02 12.68 -0.98
N LEU A 118 1.50 13.21 -2.08
CA LEU A 118 0.96 14.57 -2.12
C LEU A 118 -0.19 14.78 -1.11
N VAL A 119 -0.94 13.72 -0.80
CA VAL A 119 -1.97 13.76 0.24
C VAL A 119 -1.42 13.53 1.65
N GLY A 120 -0.11 13.29 1.81
CA GLY A 120 0.58 12.95 3.06
C GLY A 120 0.57 14.05 4.12
N LEU A 121 0.34 15.30 3.73
CA LEU A 121 0.13 16.40 4.69
C LEU A 121 -1.11 16.19 5.56
N ALA A 122 -2.19 15.63 5.02
CA ALA A 122 -3.42 15.41 5.79
C ALA A 122 -3.23 14.43 6.97
N PRO A 123 -2.76 13.18 6.78
CA PRO A 123 -2.49 12.28 7.89
C PRO A 123 -1.38 12.80 8.80
N MET A 124 -0.44 13.59 8.27
CA MET A 124 0.57 14.25 9.09
C MET A 124 -0.03 15.26 10.07
N THR A 125 -0.99 16.11 9.64
CA THR A 125 -1.66 17.04 10.57
C THR A 125 -2.43 16.28 11.66
N GLN A 126 -3.05 15.15 11.33
CA GLN A 126 -3.69 14.28 12.30
C GLN A 126 -2.66 13.71 13.30
N PHE A 127 -1.50 13.25 12.82
CA PHE A 127 -0.44 12.72 13.66
C PHE A 127 0.14 13.78 14.60
N ILE A 128 0.40 15.01 14.11
CA ILE A 128 0.84 16.13 14.96
C ILE A 128 -0.17 16.39 16.08
N ARG A 129 -1.46 16.47 15.74
CA ARG A 129 -2.52 16.66 16.75
C ARG A 129 -2.53 15.54 17.78
N TYR A 130 -2.36 14.29 17.35
CA TYR A 130 -2.28 13.15 18.24
C TYR A 130 -1.08 13.24 19.21
N CYS A 131 0.11 13.59 18.71
CA CYS A 131 1.30 13.79 19.55
C CYS A 131 1.12 14.91 20.59
N GLU A 132 0.38 15.97 20.26
CA GLU A 132 0.12 17.06 21.21
C GLU A 132 -0.98 16.73 22.23
N GLN A 133 -1.93 15.86 21.86
CA GLN A 133 -3.00 15.41 22.75
C GLN A 133 -2.56 14.24 23.65
N THR A 134 -1.61 13.44 23.19
CA THR A 134 -1.13 12.24 23.88
C THR A 134 0.27 12.50 24.40
N GLN A 135 0.39 12.70 25.71
CA GLN A 135 1.69 12.99 26.31
C GLN A 135 2.63 11.78 26.21
N ALA A 136 3.83 12.00 25.68
CA ALA A 136 4.87 10.98 25.60
C ALA A 136 5.38 10.55 26.99
N PRO A 137 5.94 9.33 27.14
CA PRO A 137 6.42 8.83 28.43
C PRO A 137 7.50 9.70 29.10
N THR A 138 8.26 10.46 28.31
CA THR A 138 9.27 11.39 28.79
C THR A 138 9.17 12.73 28.08
N ARG A 139 9.62 13.80 28.74
CA ARG A 139 9.69 15.14 28.13
C ARG A 139 10.60 15.16 26.91
N THR A 140 11.69 14.38 26.94
CA THR A 140 12.63 14.28 25.82
C THR A 140 11.96 13.71 24.58
N LEU A 141 11.19 12.62 24.72
CA LEU A 141 10.42 12.03 23.62
C LEU A 141 9.42 13.04 23.04
N GLN A 142 8.68 13.75 23.91
CA GLN A 142 7.75 14.80 23.46
C GLN A 142 8.45 15.91 22.65
N TRP A 143 9.63 16.35 23.08
CA TRP A 143 10.41 17.35 22.35
C TRP A 143 10.95 16.81 21.02
N LEU A 144 11.39 15.56 20.99
CA LEU A 144 11.84 14.90 19.76
C LEU A 144 10.69 14.78 18.76
N ASP A 145 9.51 14.34 19.19
CA ASP A 145 8.31 14.26 18.35
C ASP A 145 8.01 15.61 17.69
N ARG A 146 8.05 16.71 18.44
CA ARG A 146 7.82 18.06 17.93
C ARG A 146 8.84 18.49 16.88
N ILE A 147 10.13 18.29 17.14
CA ILE A 147 11.20 18.70 16.23
C ILE A 147 11.19 17.84 14.96
N MET A 148 10.96 16.54 15.11
CA MET A 148 10.81 15.61 13.99
C MET A 148 9.60 15.98 13.14
N ASN A 149 8.45 16.26 13.77
CA ASN A 149 7.27 16.74 13.07
C ASN A 149 7.54 18.06 12.32
N LEU A 150 8.26 19.00 12.93
CA LEU A 150 8.67 20.23 12.24
C LEU A 150 9.53 19.94 11.00
N SER A 151 10.46 18.99 11.08
CA SER A 151 11.25 18.55 9.92
C SER A 151 10.35 18.05 8.79
N MET A 152 9.31 17.27 9.11
CA MET A 152 8.35 16.78 8.13
C MET A 152 7.45 17.89 7.57
N VAL A 153 7.15 18.94 8.34
CA VAL A 153 6.37 20.11 7.86
C VAL A 153 7.16 20.87 6.82
N CYS A 154 8.50 20.89 6.94
CA CYS A 154 9.38 21.44 5.91
C CYS A 154 9.56 20.47 4.72
N TYR A 155 9.63 19.16 4.98
CA TYR A 155 9.80 18.12 3.96
C TYR A 155 8.71 18.14 2.88
N TYR A 156 7.44 17.99 3.29
CA TYR A 156 6.35 17.71 2.35
C TYR A 156 6.12 18.84 1.33
N PRO A 157 6.06 20.12 1.71
CA PRO A 157 5.91 21.20 0.73
C PRO A 157 7.04 21.22 -0.30
N LEU A 158 8.28 20.93 0.10
CA LEU A 158 9.42 20.88 -0.80
C LEU A 158 9.35 19.66 -1.75
N GLU A 159 8.95 18.49 -1.25
CA GLU A 159 8.70 17.31 -2.09
C GLU A 159 7.59 17.60 -3.12
N HIS A 160 6.52 18.31 -2.71
CA HIS A 160 5.42 18.66 -3.59
C HIS A 160 5.85 19.66 -4.67
N ILE A 161 6.63 20.68 -4.30
CA ILE A 161 7.22 21.65 -5.24
C ILE A 161 8.11 20.92 -6.25
N TYR A 162 8.97 20.01 -5.79
CA TYR A 162 9.81 19.18 -6.65
C TYR A 162 8.97 18.39 -7.65
N TRP A 163 7.96 17.65 -7.19
CA TRP A 163 7.17 16.78 -8.05
C TRP A 163 6.35 17.57 -9.09
N LEU A 164 5.70 18.66 -8.67
CA LEU A 164 4.92 19.54 -9.55
C LEU A 164 5.80 20.23 -10.61
N GLY A 165 7.00 20.66 -10.22
CA GLY A 165 7.97 21.28 -11.12
C GLY A 165 8.62 20.28 -12.08
N ALA A 166 8.97 19.09 -11.60
CA ALA A 166 9.55 18.02 -12.42
C ALA A 166 8.61 17.58 -13.57
N HIS A 167 7.29 17.60 -13.32
CA HIS A 167 6.26 17.31 -14.32
C HIS A 167 5.80 18.52 -15.13
N ARG A 168 6.40 19.70 -14.90
CA ARG A 168 6.05 20.97 -15.56
C ARG A 168 4.56 21.35 -15.41
N ILE A 169 3.92 20.88 -14.34
CA ILE A 169 2.55 21.27 -13.99
C ILE A 169 2.53 22.73 -13.54
N ILE A 170 3.56 23.13 -12.79
CA ILE A 170 3.81 24.52 -12.42
C ILE A 170 5.11 24.96 -13.13
N PRO A 171 5.12 26.13 -13.81
CA PRO A 171 6.31 26.63 -14.48
C PRO A 171 7.32 27.15 -13.46
N LEU A 172 8.15 26.24 -12.95
CA LEU A 172 9.24 26.54 -12.02
C LEU A 172 10.60 26.47 -12.73
N SER A 173 11.56 27.28 -12.26
CA SER A 173 12.95 27.18 -12.74
C SER A 173 13.57 25.84 -12.33
N GLU A 174 14.43 25.27 -13.18
CA GLU A 174 15.08 23.98 -12.91
C GLU A 174 15.91 24.00 -11.63
N LYS A 175 16.58 25.12 -11.36
CA LYS A 175 17.30 25.35 -10.10
C LYS A 175 16.38 25.20 -8.89
N LEU A 176 15.18 25.80 -8.92
CA LEU A 176 14.24 25.70 -7.81
C LEU A 176 13.71 24.29 -7.61
N VAL A 177 13.45 23.56 -8.70
CA VAL A 177 13.01 22.16 -8.65
C VAL A 177 14.08 21.29 -8.00
N ASP A 178 15.33 21.40 -8.46
CA ASP A 178 16.46 20.68 -7.90
C ASP A 178 16.68 21.04 -6.43
N ASP A 179 16.70 22.34 -6.10
CA ASP A 179 16.87 22.83 -4.74
C ASP A 179 15.79 22.25 -3.81
N ALA A 180 14.52 22.23 -4.24
CA ALA A 180 13.42 21.65 -3.48
C ALA A 180 13.59 20.13 -3.26
N GLY A 181 14.04 19.40 -4.28
CA GLY A 181 14.35 17.97 -4.18
C GLY A 181 15.48 17.69 -3.16
N TYR A 182 16.57 18.46 -3.20
CA TYR A 182 17.67 18.28 -2.24
C TYR A 182 17.28 18.69 -0.82
N TRP A 183 16.59 19.82 -0.65
CA TRP A 183 16.21 20.30 0.68
C TRP A 183 15.15 19.40 1.34
N SER A 184 14.18 18.88 0.59
CA SER A 184 13.27 17.86 1.13
C SER A 184 14.06 16.65 1.63
N CYS A 185 14.95 16.07 0.83
CA CYS A 185 15.78 14.94 1.26
C CYS A 185 16.64 15.24 2.49
N ARG A 186 17.14 16.48 2.65
CA ARG A 186 17.89 16.92 3.84
C ARG A 186 17.02 16.99 5.09
N PHE A 187 15.79 17.49 5.00
CA PHE A 187 14.85 17.45 6.13
C PHE A 187 14.48 16.01 6.49
N TRP A 188 14.40 15.11 5.51
CA TRP A 188 14.26 13.69 5.80
C TRP A 188 15.50 13.11 6.50
N ALA A 189 16.71 13.45 6.06
CA ALA A 189 17.94 13.04 6.72
C ALA A 189 18.04 13.55 8.17
N ILE A 190 17.64 14.80 8.42
CA ILE A 190 17.53 15.37 9.78
C ILE A 190 16.56 14.55 10.62
N TRP A 191 15.39 14.21 10.06
CA TRP A 191 14.41 13.37 10.76
C TRP A 191 15.00 11.99 11.11
N ILE A 192 15.70 11.33 10.19
CA ILE A 192 16.35 10.04 10.46
C ILE A 192 17.40 10.16 11.56
N ALA A 193 18.21 11.22 11.56
CA ALA A 193 19.20 11.46 12.60
C ALA A 193 18.54 11.62 13.98
N LEU A 194 17.44 12.38 14.06
CA LEU A 194 16.65 12.55 15.28
C LEU A 194 15.96 11.24 15.69
N GLN A 195 15.52 10.43 14.75
CA GLN A 195 14.88 9.14 15.00
C GLN A 195 15.82 8.17 15.73
N PHE A 196 17.14 8.19 15.46
CA PHE A 196 18.09 7.40 16.24
C PHE A 196 18.16 7.83 17.71
N VAL A 197 18.10 9.14 17.98
CA VAL A 197 18.03 9.67 19.36
C VAL A 197 16.72 9.26 20.02
N HIS A 198 15.61 9.38 19.29
CA HIS A 198 14.29 8.92 19.74
C HIS A 198 14.29 7.44 20.11
N LEU A 199 14.80 6.57 19.23
CA LEU A 199 14.94 5.13 19.49
C LEU A 199 15.83 4.86 20.71
N GLY A 200 16.88 5.64 20.92
CA GLY A 200 17.71 5.54 22.12
C GLY A 200 16.92 5.79 23.40
N GLU A 201 16.13 6.85 23.44
CA GLU A 201 15.29 7.19 24.59
C GLU A 201 14.13 6.20 24.78
N GLU A 202 13.50 5.74 23.70
CA GLU A 202 12.47 4.71 23.72
C GLU A 202 13.00 3.40 24.31
N TYR A 203 14.20 2.98 23.91
CA TYR A 203 14.85 1.78 24.47
C TYR A 203 15.11 1.93 25.97
N ARG A 204 15.50 3.12 26.44
CA ARG A 204 15.67 3.39 27.88
C ARG A 204 14.34 3.23 28.64
N VAL A 205 13.23 3.70 28.07
CA VAL A 205 11.89 3.56 28.64
C VAL A 205 11.48 2.08 28.70
N ILE A 206 11.65 1.34 27.61
CA ILE A 206 11.35 -0.10 27.53
C ILE A 206 12.16 -0.87 28.60
N LYS A 207 13.47 -0.61 28.68
CA LYS A 207 14.36 -1.23 29.67
C LYS A 207 13.92 -0.90 31.11
N SER A 208 13.58 0.36 31.39
CA SER A 208 13.10 0.77 32.72
C SER A 208 11.76 0.09 33.06
N ARG A 209 10.84 -0.02 32.11
CA ARG A 209 9.56 -0.71 32.30
C ARG A 209 9.77 -2.18 32.62
N ARG A 210 10.64 -2.87 31.87
CA ARG A 210 11.01 -4.27 32.12
C ARG A 210 11.58 -4.47 33.53
N GLN A 211 12.52 -3.61 33.93
CA GLN A 211 13.10 -3.66 35.27
C GLN A 211 12.04 -3.45 36.36
N LYS A 212 11.16 -2.45 36.20
CA LYS A 212 10.08 -2.18 37.16
C LYS A 212 9.14 -3.38 37.34
N ILE A 213 8.85 -4.13 36.29
CA ILE A 213 8.03 -5.34 36.36
C ILE A 213 8.73 -6.42 37.19
N HIS A 214 10.03 -6.67 36.95
CA HIS A 214 10.80 -7.66 37.70
C HIS A 214 11.05 -7.29 39.16
N THR A 215 11.19 -6.00 39.47
CA THR A 215 11.39 -5.51 40.84
C THR A 215 10.08 -5.21 41.58
N ARG A 216 8.94 -5.33 40.89
CA ARG A 216 7.63 -5.17 41.53
C ARG A 216 7.46 -6.32 42.53
N GLY A 217 6.85 -6.02 43.67
CA GLY A 217 6.60 -7.02 44.71
C GLY A 217 5.63 -8.13 44.26
N LYS A 218 4.95 -8.79 45.20
CA LYS A 218 3.99 -9.85 44.84
C LYS A 218 2.88 -9.28 43.95
N VAL A 219 2.84 -9.75 42.70
CA VAL A 219 1.77 -9.48 41.74
C VAL A 219 1.27 -10.83 41.25
N ASP A 220 0.02 -10.86 40.80
CA ASP A 220 -0.51 -12.02 40.10
C ASP A 220 0.38 -12.41 38.90
N ALA A 221 0.61 -13.71 38.75
CA ALA A 221 1.50 -14.25 37.73
C ALA A 221 0.97 -14.00 36.31
N ALA A 222 -0.35 -14.05 36.10
CA ALA A 222 -0.95 -13.78 34.80
C ALA A 222 -0.83 -12.30 34.42
N GLN A 223 -1.06 -11.40 35.37
CA GLN A 223 -0.83 -9.96 35.16
C GLN A 223 0.64 -9.65 34.85
N MET A 224 1.57 -10.25 35.58
CA MET A 224 3.00 -10.06 35.32
C MET A 224 3.39 -10.56 33.91
N GLN A 225 2.88 -11.73 33.51
CA GLN A 225 3.15 -12.27 32.18
C GLN A 225 2.60 -11.35 31.09
N GLN A 226 1.37 -10.83 31.23
CA GLN A 226 0.77 -9.91 30.26
C GLN A 226 1.60 -8.62 30.09
N GLU A 227 2.13 -8.07 31.18
CA GLU A 227 2.99 -6.88 31.11
C GLU A 227 4.35 -7.18 30.46
N LEU A 228 4.92 -8.36 30.69
CA LEU A 228 6.15 -8.81 30.03
C LEU A 228 5.92 -9.04 28.53
N ASP A 229 4.81 -9.67 28.14
CA ASP A 229 4.45 -9.88 26.74
C ASP A 229 4.31 -8.52 26.00
N ALA A 230 3.72 -7.52 26.66
CA ALA A 230 3.65 -6.16 26.10
C ALA A 230 5.04 -5.50 25.96
N VAL A 231 5.97 -5.73 26.91
CA VAL A 231 7.37 -5.28 26.80
C VAL A 231 8.11 -5.97 25.67
N ASP A 232 7.92 -7.27 25.49
CA ASP A 232 8.58 -8.01 24.42
C ASP A 232 8.00 -7.62 23.04
N ALA A 233 6.70 -7.33 22.95
CA ALA A 233 6.09 -6.75 21.76
C ALA A 233 6.66 -5.37 21.41
N ASP A 234 6.79 -4.47 22.38
CA ASP A 234 7.41 -3.14 22.17
C ASP A 234 8.89 -3.27 21.78
N THR A 235 9.62 -4.20 22.40
CA THR A 235 11.02 -4.48 22.06
C THR A 235 11.16 -4.97 20.62
N LYS A 236 10.24 -5.82 20.16
CA LYS A 236 10.20 -6.29 18.77
C LYS A 236 9.90 -5.14 17.81
N SER A 237 8.92 -4.30 18.11
CA SER A 237 8.60 -3.10 17.33
C SER A 237 9.82 -2.18 17.21
N TRP A 238 10.50 -1.94 18.34
CA TRP A 238 11.72 -1.15 18.39
C TRP A 238 12.84 -1.69 17.49
N TRP A 239 13.08 -3.01 17.49
CA TRP A 239 14.09 -3.63 16.60
C TRP A 239 13.75 -3.45 15.12
N ILE A 240 12.47 -3.58 14.77
CA ILE A 240 12.00 -3.35 13.39
C ILE A 240 12.22 -1.89 12.99
N GLN A 241 11.89 -0.93 13.87
CA GLN A 241 12.13 0.49 13.62
C GLN A 241 13.61 0.81 13.49
N LEU A 242 14.47 0.22 14.32
CA LEU A 242 15.91 0.38 14.20
C LEU A 242 16.43 -0.14 12.85
N LEU A 243 15.97 -1.31 12.41
CA LEU A 243 16.34 -1.88 11.11
C LEU A 243 15.92 -0.96 9.95
N ILE A 244 14.67 -0.49 9.97
CA ILE A 244 14.13 0.41 8.94
C ILE A 244 14.98 1.68 8.85
N ASN A 245 15.25 2.34 9.98
CA ASN A 245 15.99 3.60 10.02
C ASN A 245 17.48 3.42 9.67
N THR A 246 18.08 2.29 10.04
CA THR A 246 19.43 1.92 9.60
C THR A 246 19.52 1.76 8.09
N CYS A 247 18.48 1.21 7.45
CA CYS A 247 18.42 1.12 6.00
C CYS A 247 18.16 2.47 5.34
N TYR A 248 17.32 3.33 5.93
CA TYR A 248 17.05 4.66 5.38
C TYR A 248 18.22 5.63 5.52
N PHE A 249 19.02 5.53 6.58
CA PHE A 249 20.12 6.45 6.83
C PHE A 249 21.08 6.66 5.63
N PRO A 250 21.66 5.61 5.02
CA PRO A 250 22.51 5.80 3.84
C PRO A 250 21.73 6.35 2.64
N LEU A 251 20.44 6.03 2.52
CA LEU A 251 19.60 6.50 1.41
C LEU A 251 19.29 7.99 1.52
N THR A 252 18.91 8.47 2.71
CA THR A 252 18.63 9.89 2.94
C THR A 252 19.89 10.73 2.78
N MET A 253 21.05 10.19 3.18
CA MET A 253 22.34 10.84 2.93
C MET A 253 22.67 10.91 1.44
N HIS A 254 22.47 9.80 0.71
CA HIS A 254 22.66 9.75 -0.73
C HIS A 254 21.82 10.81 -1.46
N TRP A 255 20.51 10.89 -1.17
CA TRP A 255 19.61 11.84 -1.82
C TRP A 255 19.80 13.30 -1.37
N SER A 256 20.48 13.54 -0.24
CA SER A 256 20.77 14.88 0.25
C SER A 256 21.98 15.56 -0.41
N ILE A 257 22.85 14.77 -1.07
CA ILE A 257 24.14 15.20 -1.61
C ILE A 257 24.05 15.32 -3.14
N ARG A 258 24.40 16.49 -3.68
CA ARG A 258 24.50 16.71 -5.12
C ARG A 258 25.62 15.86 -5.72
N GLY A 259 25.33 15.12 -6.78
CA GLY A 259 26.33 14.28 -7.45
C GLY A 259 26.79 13.08 -6.62
N SER A 260 25.98 12.61 -5.67
CA SER A 260 26.30 11.41 -4.89
C SER A 260 26.55 10.19 -5.79
N THR A 261 27.63 9.45 -5.50
CA THR A 261 28.06 8.25 -6.24
C THR A 261 27.57 6.95 -5.62
N PHE A 262 26.58 7.02 -4.72
CA PHE A 262 26.05 5.84 -4.04
C PHE A 262 25.48 4.82 -5.05
N PRO A 263 25.85 3.53 -4.97
CA PRO A 263 25.45 2.56 -5.98
C PRO A 263 23.93 2.33 -6.03
N GLU A 264 23.34 2.32 -7.24
CA GLU A 264 21.92 2.02 -7.44
C GLU A 264 21.49 0.65 -6.90
N VAL A 265 22.37 -0.35 -6.96
CA VAL A 265 22.10 -1.67 -6.35
C VAL A 265 22.03 -1.58 -4.83
N ALA A 266 22.83 -0.71 -4.20
CA ALA A 266 22.77 -0.47 -2.76
C ALA A 266 21.46 0.24 -2.39
N VAL A 267 21.01 1.21 -3.20
CA VAL A 267 19.66 1.81 -3.07
C VAL A 267 18.59 0.71 -3.09
N GLY A 268 18.69 -0.22 -4.04
CA GLY A 268 17.81 -1.38 -4.12
C GLY A 268 17.83 -2.26 -2.87
N CYS A 269 19.02 -2.62 -2.37
CA CYS A 269 19.17 -3.48 -1.19
C CYS A 269 18.58 -2.84 0.07
N PHE A 270 19.06 -1.66 0.45
CA PHE A 270 18.58 -0.96 1.65
C PHE A 270 17.09 -0.64 1.55
N GLY A 271 16.63 -0.16 0.39
CA GLY A 271 15.23 0.17 0.17
C GLY A 271 14.32 -1.06 0.23
N THR A 272 14.76 -2.22 -0.27
CA THR A 272 13.98 -3.47 -0.21
C THR A 272 13.84 -3.95 1.22
N VAL A 273 14.93 -3.96 2.01
CA VAL A 273 14.88 -4.37 3.41
C VAL A 273 13.96 -3.45 4.21
N ALA A 274 14.08 -2.14 4.04
CA ALA A 274 13.19 -1.16 4.68
C ALA A 274 11.72 -1.37 4.26
N ALA A 275 11.47 -1.64 2.97
CA ALA A 275 10.12 -1.86 2.44
C ALA A 275 9.47 -3.10 3.04
N LEU A 276 10.20 -4.22 3.08
CA LEU A 276 9.70 -5.48 3.64
C LEU A 276 9.45 -5.39 5.14
N ALA A 277 10.34 -4.73 5.89
CA ALA A 277 10.16 -4.50 7.32
C ALA A 277 8.91 -3.65 7.63
N GLN A 278 8.64 -2.63 6.81
CA GLN A 278 7.39 -1.85 6.93
C GLN A 278 6.17 -2.64 6.47
N ALA A 279 6.27 -3.41 5.38
CA ALA A 279 5.19 -4.26 4.88
C ALA A 279 4.77 -5.28 5.94
N TYR A 280 5.73 -5.85 6.67
CA TYR A 280 5.49 -6.75 7.79
C TYR A 280 4.60 -6.11 8.88
N ASN A 281 4.90 -4.88 9.28
CA ASN A 281 4.09 -4.17 10.28
C ASN A 281 2.66 -3.93 9.79
N VAL A 282 2.49 -3.52 8.54
CA VAL A 282 1.16 -3.26 7.96
C VAL A 282 0.38 -4.56 7.73
N TRP A 283 1.06 -5.64 7.35
CA TRP A 283 0.47 -6.97 7.21
C TRP A 283 -0.15 -7.42 8.54
N HIS A 284 0.59 -7.31 9.64
CA HIS A 284 0.05 -7.68 10.95
C HIS A 284 -1.05 -6.73 11.44
N ALA A 285 -0.99 -5.44 11.09
CA ALA A 285 -2.04 -4.48 11.45
C ALA A 285 -3.35 -4.68 10.64
N THR A 286 -3.32 -5.43 9.55
CA THR A 286 -4.48 -5.71 8.67
C THR A 286 -4.99 -7.15 8.76
N ALA A 287 -4.39 -7.94 9.66
CA ALA A 287 -4.75 -9.33 9.92
C ALA A 287 -6.10 -9.46 10.63
#